data_AF-A0A416JIP7-F1
#
_entry.id   AF-A0A416JIP7-F1
#
_cell.length_a   1.000
_cell.length_b   1.000
_cell.length_c   1.000
_cell.angle_alpha   90.00
_cell.angle_beta   90.00
_cell.angle_gamma   90.00
#
_symmetry.space_group_name_H-M   'P 1'
#
loop_
_entity.id
_entity.type
_entity.pdbx_description
1 polymer ?
#
loop_
_entity_poly.entity_id
_entity_poly.type
_entity_poly.pdbx_seq_one_letter_code
_entity_poly.pdbx_strand_id
1 'polypeptide(L)'
;MEKKTLFEIPIYSMSKKEFNRRWDKQKQKLHDTYVSHGHSEEDTQYYVSRFSFPRSLWEYNQIIGYIKISVSRHDVWFDIYCSLDKIYYADSKQKHFIQNIQANGTHFYSSKPDNKIIKEEIFKWLKAIEKDHLKKSFYVDYTAFNNIIEYVDIEQIMKTL
;
A
#
# COMPACT_ATOMS: atom_id res chain seq x y z
N MET A 1 -25.76 -8.45 7.65
CA MET A 1 -24.75 -8.87 8.65
C MET A 1 -23.91 -7.65 8.98
N GLU A 2 -23.85 -7.27 10.24
CA GLU A 2 -23.01 -6.13 10.67
C GLU A 2 -21.54 -6.51 10.49
N LYS A 3 -20.77 -5.62 9.86
CA LYS A 3 -19.32 -5.77 9.64
C LYS A 3 -18.62 -4.52 10.17
N LYS A 4 -17.52 -4.71 10.91
CA LYS A 4 -16.62 -3.63 11.33
C LYS A 4 -15.31 -3.74 10.57
N THR A 5 -14.89 -2.66 9.91
CA THR A 5 -13.56 -2.57 9.31
C THR A 5 -12.53 -2.35 10.41
N LEU A 6 -11.47 -3.15 10.40
CA LEU A 6 -10.35 -3.05 11.34
C LEU A 6 -9.18 -2.28 10.73
N PHE A 7 -8.79 -2.63 9.51
CA PHE A 7 -7.59 -2.10 8.86
C PHE A 7 -7.82 -1.87 7.37
N GLU A 8 -7.14 -0.85 6.84
CA GLU A 8 -6.91 -0.65 5.41
C GLU A 8 -5.40 -0.60 5.19
N ILE A 9 -4.85 -1.65 4.58
CA ILE A 9 -3.41 -1.82 4.39
C ILE A 9 -3.06 -1.35 2.98
N PRO A 10 -2.26 -0.28 2.81
CA PRO A 10 -2.02 0.32 1.50
C PRO A 10 -1.15 -0.57 0.61
N ILE A 11 -1.47 -0.56 -0.68
CA ILE A 11 -0.74 -1.23 -1.75
C ILE A 11 -0.12 -0.15 -2.64
N TYR A 12 1.19 -0.23 -2.83
CA TYR A 12 1.98 0.61 -3.72
C TYR A 12 2.35 -0.15 -4.98
N SER A 13 2.57 0.56 -6.09
CA SER A 13 2.98 -0.06 -7.35
C SER A 13 4.40 -0.63 -7.32
N MET A 14 5.22 -0.18 -6.36
CA MET A 14 6.60 -0.58 -6.13
C MET A 14 7.03 -0.22 -4.70
N SER A 15 8.07 -0.87 -4.20
CA SER A 15 8.62 -0.57 -2.87
C SER A 15 9.24 0.84 -2.80
N LYS A 16 9.30 1.41 -1.59
CA LYS A 16 9.95 2.70 -1.32
C LYS A 16 11.39 2.74 -1.84
N LYS A 17 12.13 1.63 -1.70
CA LYS A 17 13.50 1.49 -2.19
C LYS A 17 13.58 1.62 -3.72
N GLU A 18 12.73 0.89 -4.45
CA GLU A 18 12.73 0.95 -5.92
C GLU A 18 12.26 2.31 -6.44
N PHE A 19 11.26 2.90 -5.77
CA PHE A 19 10.78 4.23 -6.11
C PHE A 19 11.86 5.29 -5.95
N ASN A 20 12.55 5.32 -4.80
CA ASN A 20 13.63 6.26 -4.53
C ASN A 20 14.76 6.08 -5.54
N ARG A 21 15.17 4.84 -5.83
CA ARG A 21 16.20 4.54 -6.86
C ARG A 21 15.86 5.16 -8.23
N ARG A 22 14.59 5.12 -8.64
CA ARG A 22 14.15 5.74 -9.92
C ARG A 22 14.17 7.26 -9.85
N TRP A 23 13.68 7.84 -8.76
CA TRP A 23 13.66 9.29 -8.57
C TRP A 23 15.05 9.88 -8.42
N ASP A 24 15.95 9.22 -7.70
CA ASP A 24 17.34 9.66 -7.54
C ASP A 24 18.05 9.72 -8.91
N LYS A 25 17.85 8.70 -9.75
CA LYS A 25 18.34 8.70 -11.13
C LYS A 25 17.76 9.85 -11.97
N GLN A 26 16.46 10.12 -11.83
CA GLN A 26 15.83 11.22 -12.57
C GLN A 26 16.32 12.60 -12.08
N LYS A 27 16.43 12.79 -10.77
CA LYS A 27 16.94 14.02 -10.15
C LYS A 27 18.39 14.27 -10.55
N GLN A 28 19.23 13.24 -10.55
CA GLN A 28 20.62 13.36 -11.01
C GLN A 28 20.68 13.79 -12.48
N LYS A 29 19.91 13.13 -13.36
CA LYS A 29 19.89 13.50 -14.79
C LYS A 29 19.44 14.95 -14.99
N LEU A 30 18.45 15.41 -14.23
CA LEU A 30 17.97 16.79 -14.30
C LEU A 30 19.03 17.77 -13.77
N HIS A 31 19.71 17.43 -12.67
CA HIS A 31 20.84 18.19 -12.12
C HIS A 31 21.96 18.35 -13.15
N ASP A 32 22.46 17.23 -13.71
CA ASP A 32 23.50 17.23 -14.74
C ASP A 32 23.10 18.08 -15.97
N THR A 33 21.81 18.07 -16.32
CA THR A 33 21.28 18.89 -17.41
C THR A 33 21.37 20.37 -17.08
N TYR A 34 20.93 20.83 -15.90
CA TYR A 34 21.04 22.25 -15.54
C TYR A 34 22.49 22.72 -15.42
N VAL A 35 23.36 21.92 -14.81
CA VAL A 35 24.80 22.25 -14.70
C VAL A 35 25.44 22.38 -16.08
N SER A 36 25.16 21.45 -17.01
CA SER A 36 25.72 21.52 -18.37
C SER A 36 25.23 22.71 -19.19
N HIS A 37 24.09 23.32 -18.82
CA HIS A 37 23.58 24.56 -19.42
C HIS A 37 24.08 25.82 -18.70
N GLY A 38 25.02 25.69 -17.75
CA GLY A 38 25.67 26.82 -17.08
C GLY A 38 24.87 27.42 -15.92
N HIS A 39 23.86 26.72 -15.40
CA HIS A 39 23.16 27.16 -14.20
C HIS A 39 24.05 27.05 -12.96
N SER A 40 23.84 27.94 -11.99
CA SER A 40 24.46 27.84 -10.67
C SER A 40 23.98 26.57 -9.95
N GLU A 41 24.75 26.11 -8.96
CA GLU A 41 24.35 24.98 -8.12
C GLU A 41 23.05 25.30 -7.36
N GLU A 42 22.91 26.54 -6.87
CA GLU A 42 21.75 26.99 -6.11
C GLU A 42 20.47 27.00 -6.97
N ASP A 43 20.55 27.53 -8.20
CA ASP A 43 19.45 27.47 -9.18
C ASP A 43 19.11 26.03 -9.54
N THR A 44 20.14 25.20 -9.77
CA THR A 44 19.97 23.79 -10.14
C THR A 44 19.19 23.03 -9.06
N GLN A 45 19.57 23.19 -7.79
CA GLN A 45 18.87 22.57 -6.67
C GLN A 45 17.42 23.06 -6.56
N TYR A 46 17.19 24.37 -6.73
CA TYR A 46 15.85 24.95 -6.74
C TYR A 46 14.98 24.33 -7.84
N TYR A 47 15.45 24.28 -9.08
CA TYR A 47 14.69 23.72 -10.20
C TYR A 47 14.45 22.22 -10.04
N VAL A 48 15.48 21.44 -9.70
CA VAL A 48 15.34 19.99 -9.49
C VAL A 48 14.30 19.69 -8.42
N SER A 49 14.32 20.41 -7.30
CA SER A 49 13.30 20.30 -6.24
C SER A 49 11.91 20.65 -6.76
N ARG A 50 11.76 21.80 -7.43
CA ARG A 50 10.48 22.28 -7.97
C ARG A 50 9.85 21.34 -9.00
N PHE A 51 10.65 20.69 -9.85
CA PHE A 51 10.14 19.76 -10.86
C PHE A 51 9.79 18.38 -10.28
N SER A 52 10.48 17.97 -9.22
CA SER A 52 10.29 16.65 -8.61
C SER A 52 9.23 16.63 -7.53
N PHE A 53 9.10 17.68 -6.72
CA PHE A 53 8.10 17.77 -5.66
C PHE A 53 6.70 18.16 -6.20
N PRO A 54 5.59 17.62 -5.65
CA PRO A 54 5.50 16.57 -4.63
C PRO A 54 5.58 15.14 -5.21
N ARG A 55 5.80 14.97 -6.51
CA ARG A 55 5.74 13.67 -7.19
C ARG A 55 6.81 12.68 -6.72
N SER A 56 7.94 13.17 -6.22
CA SER A 56 8.98 12.34 -5.62
C SER A 56 8.69 11.91 -4.18
N LEU A 57 7.51 12.20 -3.64
CA LEU A 57 7.05 11.62 -2.38
C LEU A 57 6.41 10.26 -2.65
N TRP A 58 6.92 9.24 -1.98
CA TRP A 58 6.41 7.88 -2.12
C TRP A 58 5.14 7.68 -1.30
N GLU A 59 5.20 8.04 -0.02
CA GLU A 59 4.13 7.82 0.97
C GLU A 59 2.84 8.52 0.55
N TYR A 60 1.73 7.77 0.59
CA TYR A 60 0.37 8.18 0.18
C TYR A 60 0.19 8.58 -1.28
N ASN A 61 1.23 9.08 -1.93
CA ASN A 61 1.14 9.61 -3.28
C ASN A 61 1.15 8.54 -4.37
N GLN A 62 1.76 7.39 -4.07
CA GLN A 62 1.93 6.26 -4.97
C GLN A 62 1.07 5.04 -4.59
N ILE A 63 0.07 5.25 -3.73
CA ILE A 63 -0.92 4.23 -3.39
C ILE A 63 -1.77 3.94 -4.64
N ILE A 64 -1.86 2.67 -4.99
CA ILE A 64 -2.64 2.17 -6.12
C ILE A 64 -3.75 1.19 -5.69
N GLY A 65 -3.89 0.96 -4.38
CA GLY A 65 -4.84 0.03 -3.82
C GLY A 65 -4.70 -0.11 -2.32
N TYR A 66 -5.53 -0.95 -1.73
CA TYR A 66 -5.46 -1.32 -0.33
C TYR A 66 -6.16 -2.67 -0.10
N ILE A 67 -5.75 -3.38 0.94
CA ILE A 67 -6.45 -4.55 1.47
C ILE A 67 -7.26 -4.08 2.67
N LYS A 68 -8.59 -4.21 2.59
CA LYS A 68 -9.51 -3.92 3.70
C LYS A 68 -9.76 -5.20 4.49
N ILE A 69 -9.43 -5.19 5.77
CA ILE A 69 -9.74 -6.27 6.71
C ILE A 69 -10.97 -5.86 7.50
N SER A 70 -12.03 -6.67 7.44
CA SER A 70 -13.25 -6.45 8.20
C SER A 70 -13.66 -7.71 8.95
N VAL A 71 -14.32 -7.55 10.08
CA VAL A 71 -14.81 -8.66 10.90
C VAL A 71 -16.31 -8.59 11.09
N SER A 72 -16.89 -9.76 11.28
CA SER A 72 -18.25 -9.98 11.75
C SER A 72 -18.20 -10.87 12.99
N ARG A 73 -19.36 -11.32 13.49
CA ARG A 73 -19.41 -12.20 14.67
C ARG A 73 -18.57 -13.48 14.54
N HIS A 74 -18.45 -14.01 13.33
CA HIS A 74 -17.75 -15.28 13.09
C HIS A 74 -16.76 -15.25 11.92
N ASP A 75 -16.82 -14.25 11.03
CA ASP A 75 -15.96 -14.23 9.84
C ASP A 75 -15.02 -13.03 9.82
N VAL A 76 -13.81 -13.27 9.33
CA VAL A 76 -12.84 -12.25 8.93
C VAL A 76 -12.79 -12.19 7.42
N TRP A 77 -13.03 -11.01 6.86
CA TRP A 77 -13.11 -10.73 5.43
C TRP A 77 -11.92 -9.88 4.98
N PHE A 78 -11.42 -10.18 3.78
CA PHE A 78 -10.40 -9.40 3.10
C PHE A 78 -10.95 -8.93 1.76
N ASP A 79 -11.26 -7.64 1.68
CA ASP A 79 -11.67 -7.01 0.43
C ASP A 79 -10.46 -6.33 -0.21
N ILE A 80 -10.13 -6.70 -1.44
CA ILE A 80 -8.96 -6.16 -2.14
C ILE A 80 -9.42 -5.09 -3.11
N TYR A 81 -8.86 -3.89 -2.94
CA TYR A 81 -9.10 -2.74 -3.80
C TYR A 81 -7.80 -2.40 -4.52
N CYS A 82 -7.81 -2.31 -5.84
CA CYS A 82 -6.62 -2.00 -6.63
C CYS A 82 -6.97 -1.31 -7.94
N SER A 83 -6.02 -0.53 -8.47
CA SER A 83 -6.08 -0.09 -9.85
C SER A 83 -5.83 -1.25 -10.81
N LEU A 84 -6.53 -1.24 -11.94
CA LEU A 84 -6.35 -2.20 -13.02
C LEU A 84 -5.40 -1.69 -14.12
N ASP A 85 -4.68 -0.61 -13.86
CA ASP A 85 -3.76 -0.03 -14.84
C ASP A 85 -2.67 -1.03 -15.24
N LYS A 86 -2.32 -0.97 -16.53
CA LYS A 86 -1.28 -1.82 -17.11
C LYS A 86 0.11 -1.42 -16.66
N ILE A 87 0.36 -0.11 -16.51
CA ILE A 87 1.66 0.47 -16.24
C ILE A 87 1.55 1.50 -15.10
N TYR A 88 2.53 1.47 -14.20
CA TYR A 88 2.65 2.41 -13.08
C TYR A 88 3.99 3.15 -13.18
N TYR A 89 3.91 4.43 -13.52
CA TYR A 89 5.08 5.30 -13.64
C TYR A 89 5.42 5.93 -12.30
N ALA A 90 6.69 5.88 -11.90
CA ALA A 90 7.16 6.50 -10.66
C ALA A 90 7.02 8.03 -10.67
N ASP A 91 7.06 8.65 -11.85
CA ASP A 91 6.95 10.09 -12.09
C ASP A 91 5.58 10.52 -12.62
N SER A 92 4.55 9.68 -12.41
CA SER A 92 3.18 9.95 -12.83
C SER A 92 2.66 11.28 -12.27
N LYS A 93 1.91 12.00 -13.11
CA LYS A 93 1.13 13.19 -12.72
C LYS A 93 -0.34 12.86 -12.43
N GLN A 94 -0.76 11.63 -12.70
CA GLN A 94 -2.15 11.20 -12.60
C GLN A 94 -2.31 10.21 -11.44
N LYS A 95 -3.42 10.35 -10.72
CA LYS A 95 -3.83 9.36 -9.72
C LYS A 95 -4.52 8.20 -10.40
N HIS A 96 -4.36 7.03 -9.82
CA HIS A 96 -4.95 5.79 -10.31
C HIS A 96 -6.32 5.58 -9.65
N PHE A 97 -7.33 5.24 -10.45
CA PHE A 97 -8.64 4.89 -9.90
C PHE A 97 -8.56 3.51 -9.24
N ILE A 98 -9.04 3.44 -8.01
CA ILE A 98 -9.01 2.24 -7.19
C ILE A 98 -10.42 1.64 -7.20
N GLN A 99 -10.52 0.33 -7.46
CA GLN A 99 -11.79 -0.39 -7.42
C GLN A 99 -11.62 -1.75 -6.78
N ASN A 100 -12.73 -2.31 -6.28
CA ASN A 100 -12.74 -3.68 -5.76
C ASN A 100 -12.43 -4.65 -6.91
N ILE A 101 -11.43 -5.50 -6.75
CA ILE A 101 -11.04 -6.48 -7.79
C ILE A 101 -11.90 -7.75 -7.75
N GLN A 102 -12.87 -7.81 -6.85
CA GLN A 102 -13.82 -8.92 -6.66
C GLN A 102 -13.11 -10.26 -6.45
N ALA A 103 -12.07 -10.26 -5.62
CA ALA A 103 -11.37 -11.48 -5.25
C ALA A 103 -12.32 -12.41 -4.47
N ASN A 104 -12.61 -13.58 -5.04
CA ASN A 104 -13.50 -14.55 -4.44
C ASN A 104 -12.78 -15.38 -3.37
N GLY A 105 -13.51 -15.75 -2.32
CA GLY A 105 -13.01 -16.69 -1.29
C GLY A 105 -12.02 -16.08 -0.30
N THR A 106 -11.86 -14.77 -0.27
CA THR A 106 -10.93 -14.06 0.64
C THR A 106 -11.56 -13.81 2.01
N HIS A 107 -11.93 -14.89 2.71
CA HIS A 107 -12.42 -14.84 4.08
C HIS A 107 -12.14 -16.16 4.81
N PHE A 108 -12.15 -16.11 6.14
CA PHE A 108 -12.16 -17.32 6.96
C PHE A 108 -13.13 -17.20 8.12
N TYR A 109 -13.66 -18.36 8.51
CA TYR A 109 -14.57 -18.51 9.62
C TYR A 109 -13.81 -18.86 10.90
N SER A 110 -14.21 -18.25 12.01
CA SER A 110 -13.67 -18.47 13.35
C SER A 110 -14.82 -18.77 14.32
N SER A 111 -15.05 -20.08 14.56
CA SER A 111 -16.12 -20.57 15.46
C SER A 111 -15.84 -20.31 16.94
N LYS A 112 -14.56 -20.36 17.32
CA LYS A 112 -14.07 -20.12 18.68
C LYS A 112 -12.95 -19.08 18.56
N PRO A 113 -13.30 -17.80 18.65
CA PRO A 113 -12.34 -16.74 18.43
C PRO A 113 -11.34 -16.77 19.57
N ASP A 114 -10.12 -17.24 19.30
CA ASP A 114 -8.94 -16.97 20.11
C ASP A 114 -8.17 -15.85 19.41
N ASN A 115 -7.96 -14.74 20.10
CA ASN A 115 -7.37 -13.55 19.48
C ASN A 115 -6.00 -13.83 18.81
N LYS A 116 -5.18 -14.72 19.39
CA LYS A 116 -3.87 -15.08 18.83
C LYS A 116 -4.03 -15.88 17.54
N ILE A 117 -4.90 -16.89 17.53
CA ILE A 117 -5.19 -17.69 16.32
C ILE A 117 -5.74 -16.81 15.20
N ILE A 118 -6.65 -15.88 15.51
CA ILE A 118 -7.21 -14.96 14.50
C ILE A 118 -6.10 -14.13 13.86
N LYS A 119 -5.18 -13.57 14.66
CA LYS A 119 -4.06 -12.80 14.15
C LYS A 119 -3.14 -13.64 13.27
N GLU A 120 -2.79 -14.85 13.72
CA GLU A 120 -1.97 -15.78 12.92
C GLU A 120 -2.62 -16.12 11.58
N GLU A 121 -3.93 -16.36 11.55
CA GLU A 121 -4.67 -16.59 10.31
C GLU A 121 -4.72 -15.34 9.42
N ILE A 122 -4.91 -14.14 10.00
CA ILE A 122 -4.82 -12.89 9.23
C ILE A 122 -3.48 -12.77 8.51
N PHE A 123 -2.37 -13.04 9.18
CA PHE A 123 -1.04 -13.01 8.55
C PHE A 123 -0.89 -14.05 7.42
N LYS A 124 -1.45 -15.26 7.59
CA LYS A 124 -1.43 -16.29 6.53
C LYS A 124 -2.22 -15.85 5.31
N TRP A 125 -3.43 -15.32 5.52
CA TRP A 125 -4.29 -14.82 4.45
C TRP A 125 -3.67 -13.64 3.71
N LEU A 126 -3.07 -12.69 4.43
CA LEU A 126 -2.35 -11.57 3.82
C LEU A 126 -1.24 -12.03 2.87
N LYS A 127 -0.43 -13.01 3.29
CA LYS A 127 0.61 -13.61 2.43
C LYS A 127 0.04 -14.34 1.21
N ALA A 128 -1.08 -15.05 1.38
CA ALA A 128 -1.76 -15.72 0.27
C ALA A 128 -2.32 -14.70 -0.73
N ILE A 129 -2.95 -13.63 -0.24
CA ILE A 129 -3.49 -12.54 -1.05
C ILE A 129 -2.40 -11.86 -1.88
N GLU A 130 -1.26 -11.54 -1.26
CA GLU A 130 -0.12 -10.96 -1.97
C GLU A 130 0.36 -11.85 -3.12
N LYS A 131 0.38 -13.16 -2.90
CA LYS A 131 0.85 -14.14 -3.87
C LYS A 131 -0.16 -14.36 -5.01
N ASP A 132 -1.43 -14.47 -4.66
CA ASP A 132 -2.46 -15.02 -5.56
C ASP A 132 -3.28 -13.91 -6.26
N HIS A 133 -3.35 -12.71 -5.70
CA HIS A 133 -4.19 -11.62 -6.21
C HIS A 133 -3.43 -10.35 -6.62
N LEU A 134 -2.16 -10.18 -6.22
CA LEU A 134 -1.38 -8.96 -6.52
C LEU A 134 -0.27 -9.23 -7.54
N LYS A 135 0.08 -8.19 -8.31
CA LYS A 135 1.23 -8.26 -9.22
C LYS A 135 2.52 -8.31 -8.39
N LYS A 136 3.51 -9.10 -8.80
CA LYS A 136 4.82 -9.22 -8.12
C LYS A 136 5.54 -7.89 -7.88
N SER A 137 5.31 -6.88 -8.72
CA SER A 137 5.91 -5.56 -8.54
C SER A 137 5.27 -4.76 -7.41
N PHE A 138 4.04 -5.08 -7.03
CA PHE A 138 3.32 -4.35 -6.00
C PHE A 138 3.96 -4.59 -4.64
N TYR A 139 3.80 -3.60 -3.77
CA TYR A 139 4.34 -3.59 -2.43
C TYR A 139 3.22 -3.29 -1.45
N VAL A 140 2.93 -4.25 -0.55
CA VAL A 140 1.98 -4.06 0.54
C VAL A 140 2.72 -3.52 1.75
N ASP A 141 2.29 -2.36 2.23
CA ASP A 141 2.94 -1.69 3.35
C ASP A 141 2.27 -2.06 4.67
N TYR A 142 2.85 -3.05 5.34
CA TYR A 142 2.40 -3.53 6.66
C TYR A 142 2.87 -2.65 7.82
N THR A 143 3.55 -1.53 7.60
CA THR A 143 4.19 -0.76 8.68
C THR A 143 3.19 -0.38 9.77
N ALA A 144 2.10 0.30 9.40
CA ALA A 144 1.08 0.71 10.36
C ALA A 144 0.34 -0.50 10.96
N PHE A 145 0.06 -1.52 10.13
CA PHE A 145 -0.61 -2.74 10.57
C PHE A 145 0.20 -3.47 11.65
N ASN A 146 1.49 -3.76 11.40
CA ASN A 146 2.38 -4.46 12.32
C ASN A 146 2.59 -3.69 13.62
N ASN A 147 2.58 -2.35 13.58
CA ASN A 147 2.71 -1.53 14.77
C ASN A 147 1.51 -1.64 15.71
N ILE A 148 0.32 -1.95 15.19
CA ILE A 148 -0.95 -1.86 15.93
C ILE A 148 -1.58 -3.23 16.21
N ILE A 149 -1.43 -4.20 15.29
CA ILE A 149 -2.14 -5.49 15.34
C ILE A 149 -1.97 -6.24 16.65
N GLU A 150 -0.79 -6.19 17.26
CA GLU A 150 -0.52 -6.85 18.54
C GLU A 150 -1.38 -6.29 19.69
N TYR A 151 -1.73 -5.00 19.64
CA TYR A 151 -2.53 -4.33 20.66
C TYR A 151 -4.04 -4.40 20.43
N VAL A 152 -4.49 -4.91 19.28
CA VAL A 152 -5.92 -5.03 18.97
C VAL A 152 -6.48 -6.34 19.50
N ASP A 153 -7.58 -6.27 20.24
CA ASP A 153 -8.37 -7.42 20.65
C ASP A 153 -9.50 -7.67 19.65
N ILE A 154 -9.19 -8.46 18.61
CA ILE A 154 -10.11 -8.77 17.52
C ILE A 154 -11.24 -9.66 18.01
N GLU A 155 -10.92 -10.63 18.87
CA GLU A 155 -11.90 -11.52 19.50
C GLU A 155 -12.98 -10.71 20.24
N GLN A 156 -12.56 -9.75 21.07
CA GLN A 156 -13.52 -8.91 21.80
C GLN A 156 -14.35 -8.05 20.84
N ILE A 157 -13.76 -7.48 19.79
CA ILE A 157 -14.50 -6.74 18.77
C ILE A 157 -15.56 -7.63 18.12
N MET A 158 -15.22 -8.86 17.74
CA MET A 158 -16.15 -9.82 17.14
C MET A 158 -17.30 -10.21 18.09
N LYS A 159 -17.03 -10.36 19.40
CA LYS A 159 -18.06 -10.66 20.41
C LYS A 159 -19.07 -9.51 20.60
N THR A 160 -18.68 -8.27 20.29
CA THR A 160 -19.57 -7.10 20.36
C THR A 160 -20.44 -6.90 19.12
N LEU A 161 -20.32 -7.78 18.12
CA LEU A 161 -21.12 -7.83 16.89
C LEU A 161 -22.19 -8.94 16.98
#